data_AF-A0A7J7TJ37-F1
#
_entry.id   AF-A0A7J7TJ37-F1
#
_cell.length_a   1.000
_cell.length_b   1.000
_cell.length_c   1.000
_cell.angle_alpha   90.00
_cell.angle_beta   90.00
_cell.angle_gamma   90.00
#
_symmetry.space_group_name_H-M   'P 1'
#
loop_
_entity.id
_entity.type
_entity.pdbx_description
1 polymer ?
#
loop_
_entity_poly.entity_id
_entity_poly.type
_entity_poly.pdbx_seq_one_letter_code
_entity_poly.pdbx_strand_id
1 'polypeptide(L)'
;MPGRSSSNSGSTGFISFSGIESALSSLKNFQNCINTGMDTASSVAFDLVETQTEVSSEYSMDKAMVEFAMMDRELNHYVKAVQSTINHVKEERPENIPDLKLLVEKKFLALQNKNSDADFQNNEKFVQFKQQLRELKKQCQSLDRDSLDRTRKTTSLVAQNYPALGQHYDKLKFAVLKIIQRSSDTGPS
;
A
#
# COMPACT_ATOMS: atom_id res chain seq x y z
N MET A 1 -62.10 -7.12 -44.82
CA MET A 1 -61.42 -5.82 -44.73
C MET A 1 -59.98 -6.04 -44.26
N PRO A 2 -59.02 -5.20 -44.69
CA PRO A 2 -57.58 -5.43 -44.57
C PRO A 2 -57.09 -5.32 -43.13
N GLY A 3 -55.99 -6.03 -42.84
CA GLY A 3 -55.32 -6.02 -41.54
C GLY A 3 -54.72 -4.67 -41.16
N ARG A 4 -54.38 -4.58 -39.86
CA ARG A 4 -53.56 -3.59 -39.17
C ARG A 4 -53.79 -3.82 -37.68
N SER A 5 -52.84 -3.86 -36.77
CA SER A 5 -51.39 -3.88 -36.79
C SER A 5 -51.07 -4.43 -35.41
N SER A 6 -50.30 -5.51 -35.32
CA SER A 6 -49.76 -5.96 -34.04
C SER A 6 -48.83 -4.85 -33.56
N SER A 7 -49.32 -4.01 -32.65
CA SER A 7 -48.50 -3.08 -31.89
C SER A 7 -47.57 -3.92 -31.02
N ASN A 8 -46.45 -4.35 -31.59
CA ASN A 8 -45.32 -4.84 -30.84
C ASN A 8 -44.84 -3.63 -30.03
N SER A 9 -45.41 -3.46 -28.84
CA SER A 9 -44.94 -2.54 -27.82
C SER A 9 -43.52 -2.98 -27.51
N GLY A 10 -42.58 -2.41 -28.27
CA GLY A 10 -41.16 -2.56 -28.01
C GLY A 10 -40.96 -2.11 -26.59
N SER A 11 -40.70 -3.07 -25.70
CA SER A 11 -40.25 -2.81 -24.36
C SER A 11 -38.92 -2.07 -24.50
N THR A 12 -38.97 -0.74 -24.58
CA THR A 12 -37.80 0.11 -24.38
C THR A 12 -37.43 -0.12 -22.93
N GLY A 13 -36.56 -1.11 -22.69
CA GLY A 13 -36.20 -1.52 -21.35
C GLY A 13 -35.55 -0.35 -20.64
N PHE A 14 -36.29 0.24 -19.69
CA PHE A 14 -35.80 1.35 -18.91
C PHE A 14 -34.72 0.84 -17.95
N ILE A 15 -33.50 1.37 -18.05
CA ILE A 15 -32.40 0.98 -17.18
C ILE A 15 -32.51 1.75 -15.86
N SER A 16 -32.74 1.04 -14.76
CA SER A 16 -32.66 1.64 -13.42
C SER A 16 -31.21 1.64 -12.92
N PHE A 17 -30.72 2.80 -12.48
CA PHE A 17 -29.33 2.98 -12.01
C PHE A 17 -29.19 3.04 -10.48
N SER A 18 -30.29 3.03 -9.73
CA SER A 18 -30.25 3.22 -8.27
C SER A 18 -29.41 2.16 -7.54
N GLY A 19 -29.48 0.91 -7.98
CA GLY A 19 -28.64 -0.16 -7.44
C GLY A 19 -27.15 0.06 -7.69
N ILE A 20 -26.80 0.61 -8.84
CA ILE A 20 -25.40 0.92 -9.20
C ILE A 20 -24.91 2.12 -8.39
N GLU A 21 -25.72 3.15 -8.23
CA GLU A 21 -25.40 4.35 -7.43
C GLU A 21 -25.21 3.98 -5.95
N SER A 22 -26.03 3.06 -5.41
CA SER A 22 -25.87 2.51 -4.07
C SER A 22 -24.57 1.71 -3.93
N ALA A 23 -24.30 0.80 -4.86
CA ALA A 23 -23.06 0.02 -4.86
C ALA A 23 -21.81 0.91 -4.98
N LEU A 24 -21.85 1.95 -5.82
CA LEU A 24 -20.78 2.94 -5.94
C LEU A 24 -20.56 3.72 -4.63
N SER A 25 -21.63 4.04 -3.92
CA SER A 25 -21.52 4.73 -2.62
C SER A 25 -20.84 3.85 -1.58
N SER A 26 -21.22 2.57 -1.49
CA SER A 26 -20.53 1.60 -0.64
C SER A 26 -19.07 1.41 -1.02
N LEU A 27 -18.79 1.37 -2.32
CA LEU A 27 -17.42 1.22 -2.83
C LEU A 27 -16.55 2.44 -2.52
N LYS A 28 -17.09 3.67 -2.59
CA LYS A 28 -16.38 4.89 -2.15
C LYS A 28 -16.03 4.85 -0.67
N ASN A 29 -16.90 4.29 0.17
CA ASN A 29 -16.60 4.14 1.60
C ASN A 29 -15.39 3.23 1.86
N PHE A 30 -15.01 2.36 0.91
CA PHE A 30 -13.81 1.54 1.00
C PHE A 30 -12.51 2.35 0.98
N GLN A 31 -12.54 3.60 0.48
CA GLN A 31 -11.39 4.51 0.55
C GLN A 31 -10.93 4.76 1.99
N ASN A 32 -11.85 4.69 2.97
CA ASN A 32 -11.49 4.78 4.38
C ASN A 32 -10.58 3.62 4.82
N CYS A 33 -10.83 2.40 4.33
CA CYS A 33 -9.98 1.24 4.62
C CYS A 33 -8.57 1.42 4.05
N ILE A 34 -8.46 1.97 2.83
CA ILE A 34 -7.17 2.27 2.21
C ILE A 34 -6.43 3.33 3.02
N ASN A 35 -7.11 4.42 3.39
CA ASN A 35 -6.53 5.49 4.22
C ASN A 35 -6.01 4.97 5.57
N THR A 36 -6.80 4.14 6.27
CA THR A 36 -6.36 3.52 7.53
C THR A 36 -5.16 2.60 7.32
N GLY A 37 -5.11 1.86 6.22
CA GLY A 37 -3.96 1.04 5.84
C GLY A 37 -2.70 1.88 5.65
N MET A 38 -2.81 3.02 4.96
CA MET A 38 -1.70 3.97 4.76
C MET A 38 -1.21 4.59 6.07
N ASP A 39 -2.13 4.96 6.96
CA ASP A 39 -1.76 5.51 8.28
C ASP A 39 -1.00 4.47 9.12
N THR A 40 -1.46 3.21 9.09
CA THR A 40 -0.80 2.10 9.79
C THR A 40 0.59 1.84 9.23
N ALA A 41 0.73 1.74 7.90
CA ALA A 41 2.01 1.52 7.24
C ALA A 41 3.00 2.67 7.52
N SER A 42 2.51 3.91 7.56
CA SER A 42 3.33 5.08 7.88
C SER A 42 3.84 5.02 9.32
N SER A 43 2.97 4.78 10.30
CA SER A 43 3.37 4.66 11.71
C SER A 43 4.42 3.56 11.90
N VAL A 44 4.18 2.37 11.34
CA VAL A 44 5.14 1.27 11.44
C VAL A 44 6.47 1.62 10.78
N ALA A 45 6.45 2.30 9.62
CA ALA A 45 7.68 2.73 8.96
C ALA A 45 8.49 3.72 9.81
N PHE A 46 7.83 4.64 10.51
CA PHE A 46 8.50 5.61 11.37
C PHE A 46 9.11 4.93 12.60
N ASP A 47 8.37 4.06 13.29
CA ASP A 47 8.86 3.28 14.44
C ASP A 47 10.09 2.45 14.08
N LEU A 48 10.10 1.84 12.89
CA LEU A 48 11.24 1.05 12.40
C LEU A 48 12.50 1.91 12.17
N VAL A 49 12.34 3.13 11.65
CA VAL A 49 13.45 4.06 11.45
C VAL A 49 13.97 4.57 12.79
N GLU A 50 13.08 4.93 13.72
CA GLU A 50 13.47 5.41 15.05
C GLU A 50 14.23 4.35 15.86
N THR A 51 13.81 3.08 15.77
CA THR A 51 14.46 1.96 16.46
C THR A 51 15.70 1.41 15.74
N GLN A 52 16.03 1.94 14.56
CA GLN A 52 17.12 1.44 13.69
C GLN A 52 16.98 -0.05 13.37
N THR A 53 15.75 -0.55 13.27
CA THR A 53 15.48 -1.96 12.99
C THR A 53 15.70 -2.25 11.51
N GLU A 54 16.61 -3.17 11.18
CA GLU A 54 16.77 -3.64 9.80
C GLU A 54 15.56 -4.49 9.38
N VAL A 55 14.93 -4.11 8.28
CA VAL A 55 13.80 -4.84 7.69
C VAL A 55 14.19 -5.31 6.30
N SER A 56 13.83 -6.56 5.97
CA SER A 56 13.99 -7.08 4.61
C SER A 56 13.31 -6.16 3.59
N SER A 57 13.96 -5.92 2.46
CA SER A 57 13.42 -5.09 1.38
C SER A 57 12.07 -5.60 0.83
N GLU A 58 11.79 -6.90 0.99
CA GLU A 58 10.54 -7.53 0.54
C GLU A 58 9.30 -7.07 1.33
N TYR A 59 9.48 -6.74 2.61
CA TYR A 59 8.41 -6.30 3.53
C TYR A 59 8.50 -4.81 3.88
N SER A 60 9.13 -4.03 3.00
CA SER A 60 9.29 -2.60 3.22
C SER A 60 7.95 -1.89 3.22
N MET A 61 7.70 -1.07 4.25
CA MET A 61 6.52 -0.21 4.31
C MET A 61 6.46 0.80 3.15
N ASP A 62 7.59 1.16 2.53
CA ASP A 62 7.59 1.95 1.29
C ASP A 62 6.81 1.22 0.16
N LYS A 63 6.94 -0.11 0.05
CA LYS A 63 6.22 -0.90 -0.95
C LYS A 63 4.73 -0.98 -0.64
N ALA A 64 4.37 -1.23 0.62
CA ALA A 64 2.98 -1.23 1.07
C ALA A 64 2.28 0.12 0.79
N MET A 65 2.99 1.23 1.01
CA MET A 65 2.47 2.57 0.71
C MET A 65 2.22 2.79 -0.78
N VAL A 66 3.09 2.27 -1.66
CA VAL A 66 2.86 2.30 -3.11
C VAL A 66 1.64 1.47 -3.49
N GLU A 67 1.48 0.26 -2.94
CA GLU A 67 0.34 -0.62 -3.20
C GLU A 67 -0.99 0.03 -2.77
N PHE A 68 -1.05 0.67 -1.59
CA PHE A 68 -2.24 1.42 -1.16
C PHE A 68 -2.54 2.62 -2.07
N ALA A 69 -1.51 3.38 -2.46
CA ALA A 69 -1.70 4.52 -3.37
C ALA A 69 -2.20 4.07 -4.76
N MET A 70 -1.70 2.94 -5.26
CA MET A 70 -2.21 2.32 -6.50
C MET A 70 -3.66 1.88 -6.35
N MET A 71 -4.01 1.22 -5.25
CA MET A 71 -5.37 0.76 -4.97
C MET A 71 -6.36 1.93 -4.90
N ASP A 72 -6.01 3.04 -4.25
CA ASP A 72 -6.86 4.23 -4.21
C ASP A 72 -7.06 4.84 -5.61
N ARG A 73 -5.99 4.92 -6.42
CA ARG A 73 -6.08 5.39 -7.80
C ARG A 73 -7.00 4.51 -8.64
N GLU A 74 -6.83 3.20 -8.57
CA GLU A 74 -7.65 2.22 -9.32
C GLU A 74 -9.12 2.29 -8.90
N LEU A 75 -9.39 2.38 -7.61
CA LEU A 75 -10.73 2.56 -7.06
C LEU A 75 -11.39 3.83 -7.61
N ASN A 76 -10.68 4.96 -7.57
CA ASN A 76 -11.14 6.23 -8.13
C ASN A 76 -11.40 6.15 -9.64
N HIS A 77 -10.54 5.46 -10.39
CA HIS A 77 -10.71 5.24 -11.83
C HIS A 77 -11.94 4.40 -12.14
N TYR A 78 -12.17 3.34 -11.38
CA TYR A 78 -13.34 2.50 -11.55
C TYR A 78 -14.63 3.28 -11.29
N VAL A 79 -14.68 4.02 -10.17
CA VAL A 79 -15.82 4.90 -9.85
C VAL A 79 -16.10 5.90 -10.98
N LYS A 80 -15.06 6.57 -11.50
CA LYS A 80 -15.18 7.51 -12.63
C LYS A 80 -15.68 6.82 -13.91
N ALA A 81 -15.20 5.62 -14.21
CA ALA A 81 -15.63 4.86 -15.39
C ALA A 81 -17.11 4.47 -15.33
N VAL A 82 -17.58 4.01 -14.16
CA VAL A 82 -19.00 3.69 -13.95
C VAL A 82 -19.86 4.95 -14.05
N GLN A 83 -19.50 6.03 -13.35
CA GLN A 83 -20.24 7.29 -13.42
C GLN A 83 -20.31 7.86 -14.86
N SER A 84 -19.19 7.84 -15.58
CA SER A 84 -19.14 8.28 -16.98
C SER A 84 -20.02 7.41 -17.89
N THR A 85 -20.10 6.10 -17.63
CA THR A 85 -20.98 5.20 -18.38
C THR A 85 -22.45 5.51 -18.12
N ILE A 86 -22.83 5.66 -16.85
CA ILE A 86 -24.21 6.00 -16.46
C ILE A 86 -24.63 7.32 -17.11
N ASN A 87 -23.80 8.36 -17.00
CA ASN A 87 -24.11 9.68 -17.57
C ASN A 87 -24.26 9.60 -19.08
N HIS A 88 -23.34 8.93 -19.76
CA HIS A 88 -23.40 8.72 -21.21
C HIS A 88 -24.69 8.02 -21.65
N VAL A 89 -25.12 6.95 -20.97
CA VAL A 89 -26.37 6.24 -21.31
C VAL A 89 -27.61 7.08 -20.99
N LYS A 90 -27.60 7.84 -19.88
CA LYS A 90 -28.69 8.77 -19.52
C LYS A 90 -28.85 9.89 -20.57
N GLU A 91 -27.74 10.40 -21.11
CA GLU A 91 -27.70 11.48 -22.09
C GLU A 91 -28.06 11.01 -23.51
N GLU A 92 -27.44 9.93 -23.99
CA GLU A 92 -27.65 9.46 -25.37
C GLU A 92 -28.98 8.73 -25.57
N ARG A 93 -29.57 8.19 -24.49
CA ARG A 93 -30.84 7.43 -24.51
C ARG A 93 -30.90 6.45 -25.69
N PRO A 94 -29.95 5.49 -25.76
CA PRO A 94 -29.84 4.60 -26.90
C PRO A 94 -31.12 3.78 -27.10
N GLU A 95 -31.49 3.54 -28.35
CA GLU A 95 -32.68 2.76 -28.72
C GLU A 95 -32.64 1.33 -28.18
N ASN A 96 -31.43 0.75 -28.09
CA ASN A 96 -31.17 -0.57 -27.52
C ASN A 96 -30.34 -0.44 -26.25
N ILE A 97 -30.56 -1.32 -25.28
CA ILE A 97 -29.75 -1.39 -24.05
C ILE A 97 -28.30 -1.72 -24.43
N PRO A 98 -27.33 -0.84 -24.14
CA PRO A 98 -25.92 -1.10 -24.45
C PRO A 98 -25.31 -2.08 -23.45
N ASP A 99 -24.19 -2.70 -23.84
CA ASP A 99 -23.37 -3.49 -22.93
C ASP A 99 -22.65 -2.57 -21.94
N LEU A 100 -23.27 -2.36 -20.78
CA LEU A 100 -22.74 -1.49 -19.72
C LEU A 100 -21.39 -1.97 -19.20
N LYS A 101 -21.18 -3.29 -19.11
CA LYS A 101 -19.92 -3.86 -18.61
C LYS A 101 -18.78 -3.51 -19.56
N LEU A 102 -18.97 -3.74 -20.86
CA LEU A 102 -17.96 -3.42 -21.87
C LEU A 102 -17.64 -1.91 -21.91
N LEU A 103 -18.64 -1.05 -21.74
CA LEU A 103 -18.45 0.40 -21.69
C LEU A 103 -17.62 0.83 -20.46
N VAL A 104 -17.92 0.27 -19.29
CA VAL A 104 -17.14 0.53 -18.06
C VAL A 104 -15.70 0.05 -18.23
N GLU A 105 -15.49 -1.18 -18.72
CA GLU A 105 -14.15 -1.74 -18.93
C GLU A 105 -13.32 -0.89 -19.89
N LYS A 106 -13.90 -0.46 -21.02
CA LYS A 106 -13.22 0.44 -21.98
C LYS A 106 -12.82 1.76 -21.35
N LYS A 107 -13.73 2.42 -20.61
CA LYS A 107 -13.44 3.69 -19.95
C LYS A 107 -12.42 3.53 -18.83
N PHE A 108 -12.49 2.44 -18.07
CA PHE A 108 -11.55 2.13 -17.00
C PHE A 108 -10.14 1.87 -17.55
N LEU A 109 -10.00 1.05 -18.59
CA LEU A 109 -8.72 0.83 -19.28
C LEU A 109 -8.16 2.11 -19.88
N ALA A 110 -9.00 2.97 -20.47
CA ALA A 110 -8.56 4.26 -20.99
C ALA A 110 -8.03 5.20 -19.90
N LEU A 111 -8.57 5.13 -18.68
CA LEU A 111 -8.03 5.85 -17.51
C LEU A 111 -6.71 5.23 -17.06
N GLN A 112 -6.62 3.90 -16.98
CA GLN A 112 -5.39 3.21 -16.59
C GLN A 112 -4.23 3.43 -17.56
N ASN A 113 -4.49 3.48 -18.87
CA ASN A 113 -3.46 3.71 -19.89
C ASN A 113 -2.83 5.11 -19.81
N LYS A 114 -3.46 6.03 -19.06
CA LYS A 114 -2.93 7.38 -18.80
C LYS A 114 -2.19 7.47 -17.47
N ASN A 115 -2.13 6.38 -16.70
CA ASN A 115 -1.44 6.34 -15.43
C ASN A 115 0.04 6.66 -15.61
N SER A 116 0.58 7.43 -14.68
CA SER A 116 2.00 7.73 -14.56
C SER A 116 2.40 7.73 -13.08
N ASP A 117 3.69 7.56 -12.81
CA ASP A 117 4.23 7.71 -11.45
C ASP A 117 4.02 9.14 -10.90
N ALA A 118 3.85 10.12 -11.78
CA ALA A 118 3.46 11.47 -11.38
C ALA A 118 2.11 11.50 -10.63
N ASP A 119 1.23 10.52 -10.87
CA ASP A 119 -0.08 10.46 -10.21
C ASP A 119 0.04 10.18 -8.70
N PHE A 120 1.15 9.62 -8.23
CA PHE A 120 1.39 9.45 -6.80
C PHE A 120 1.43 10.80 -6.06
N GLN A 121 1.71 11.90 -6.76
CA GLN A 121 1.64 13.24 -6.18
C GLN A 121 0.21 13.69 -5.84
N ASN A 122 -0.80 13.05 -6.43
CA ASN A 122 -2.21 13.34 -6.13
C ASN A 122 -2.66 12.67 -4.82
N ASN A 123 -1.88 11.73 -4.27
CA ASN A 123 -2.18 11.09 -3.00
C ASN A 123 -1.44 11.80 -1.85
N GLU A 124 -2.17 12.66 -1.13
CA GLU A 124 -1.59 13.50 -0.07
C GLU A 124 -0.88 12.68 1.02
N LYS A 125 -1.47 11.55 1.45
CA LYS A 125 -0.88 10.68 2.48
C LYS A 125 0.43 10.06 2.01
N PHE A 126 0.50 9.63 0.76
CA PHE A 126 1.73 9.10 0.17
C PHE A 126 2.83 10.17 0.12
N VAL A 127 2.50 11.39 -0.33
CA VAL A 127 3.44 12.51 -0.39
C VAL A 127 3.96 12.87 1.02
N GLN A 128 3.05 12.97 1.99
CA GLN A 128 3.40 13.24 3.39
C GLN A 128 4.32 12.16 3.96
N PHE A 129 3.99 10.89 3.76
CA PHE A 129 4.82 9.75 4.16
C PHE A 129 6.24 9.86 3.62
N LYS A 130 6.41 10.08 2.31
CA LYS A 130 7.75 10.18 1.70
C LYS A 130 8.55 11.36 2.26
N GLN A 131 7.89 12.48 2.54
CA GLN A 131 8.53 13.66 3.10
C GLN A 131 8.96 13.45 4.55
N GLN A 132 8.06 12.96 5.41
CA GLN A 132 8.34 12.68 6.82
C GLN A 132 9.42 11.62 6.98
N LEU A 133 9.36 10.54 6.19
CA LEU A 133 10.37 9.48 6.24
C LEU A 133 11.77 10.01 5.85
N ARG A 134 11.83 10.93 4.88
CA ARG A 134 13.09 11.58 4.47
C ARG A 134 13.65 12.46 5.59
N GLU A 135 12.80 13.23 6.26
CA GLU A 135 13.21 14.10 7.37
C GLU A 135 13.68 13.29 8.57
N LEU A 136 12.95 12.26 8.96
CA LEU A 136 13.30 11.37 10.06
C LEU A 136 14.65 10.69 9.83
N LYS A 137 14.87 10.13 8.62
CA LYS A 137 16.15 9.53 8.24
C LYS A 137 17.32 10.52 8.35
N LYS A 138 17.13 11.80 7.98
CA LYS A 138 18.15 12.84 8.14
C LYS A 138 18.45 13.13 9.61
N GLN A 139 17.42 13.20 10.46
CA GLN A 139 17.58 13.42 11.90
C GLN A 139 18.38 12.29 12.54
N CYS A 140 18.03 11.03 12.27
CA CYS A 140 18.78 9.86 12.77
C CYS A 140 20.25 9.87 12.31
N GLN A 141 20.53 10.22 11.04
CA GLN A 141 21.90 10.32 10.53
C GLN A 141 22.70 11.49 11.15
N SER A 142 22.03 12.58 11.52
CA SER A 142 22.67 13.72 12.19
C SER A 142 23.01 13.45 13.66
N LEU A 143 22.20 12.63 14.36
CA LEU A 143 22.47 12.21 15.74
C LEU A 143 23.71 11.32 15.85
N ASP A 144 24.06 10.59 14.80
CA ASP A 144 25.32 9.82 14.71
C ASP A 144 26.56 10.71 14.52
N ARG A 145 26.39 11.95 14.03
CA ARG A 145 27.50 12.91 13.82
C ARG A 145 27.82 13.74 15.06
N ASP A 146 26.85 13.95 15.95
CA ASP A 146 27.03 14.73 17.19
C ASP A 146 27.31 13.85 18.43
N SER A 147 27.23 12.52 18.33
CA SER A 147 27.42 11.60 19.47
C SER A 147 28.82 10.97 19.62
N LEU A 148 29.82 11.40 18.84
CA LEU A 148 31.20 10.87 18.95
C LEU A 148 31.91 11.20 20.29
N ASP A 149 31.33 12.01 21.17
CA ASP A 149 31.87 12.27 22.52
C ASP A 149 31.14 11.48 23.64
N ARG A 150 29.93 10.96 23.40
CA ARG A 150 29.15 10.28 24.45
C ARG A 150 29.37 8.76 24.47
N THR A 151 29.62 8.15 23.32
CA THR A 151 29.84 6.69 23.20
C THR A 151 31.22 6.25 23.71
N ARG A 152 32.24 7.12 23.70
CA ARG A 152 33.58 6.79 24.25
C ARG A 152 33.62 6.76 25.79
N LYS A 153 32.81 7.60 26.46
CA LYS A 153 32.78 7.66 27.93
C LYS A 153 32.06 6.46 28.56
N THR A 154 30.96 5.98 27.97
CA THR A 154 30.23 4.80 28.47
C THR A 154 31.01 3.50 28.25
N THR A 155 31.70 3.32 27.12
CA THR A 155 32.55 2.13 26.90
C THR A 155 33.75 2.10 27.86
N SER A 156 34.32 3.26 28.22
CA SER A 156 35.42 3.36 29.20
C SER A 156 34.99 3.02 30.63
N LEU A 157 33.78 3.43 31.06
CA LEU A 157 33.26 3.18 32.42
C LEU A 157 32.86 1.72 32.65
N VAL A 158 32.37 1.04 31.60
CA VAL A 158 32.00 -0.39 31.66
C VAL A 158 33.26 -1.27 31.68
N ALA A 159 34.29 -0.91 30.91
CA ALA A 159 35.56 -1.64 30.87
C ALA A 159 36.36 -1.57 32.20
N GLN A 160 36.22 -0.49 32.97
CA GLN A 160 36.87 -0.35 34.28
C GLN A 160 36.15 -1.10 35.41
N ASN A 161 34.84 -1.35 35.31
CA ASN A 161 34.05 -1.87 36.43
C ASN A 161 33.60 -3.33 36.29
N TYR A 162 33.74 -3.97 35.12
CA TYR A 162 33.25 -5.34 34.92
C TYR A 162 34.20 -6.24 34.09
N PRO A 163 35.32 -6.72 34.67
CA PRO A 163 36.16 -7.72 34.01
C PRO A 163 35.51 -9.12 33.91
N ALA A 164 34.38 -9.36 34.58
CA ALA A 164 33.75 -10.69 34.66
C ALA A 164 32.69 -10.99 33.57
N LEU A 165 32.10 -9.96 32.93
CA LEU A 165 31.04 -10.20 31.92
C LEU A 165 31.61 -10.71 30.58
N GLY A 166 32.82 -10.26 30.21
CA GLY A 166 33.52 -10.70 29.00
C GLY A 166 33.82 -12.21 29.03
N GLN A 167 34.28 -12.73 30.17
CA GLN A 167 34.55 -14.16 30.31
C GLN A 167 33.30 -15.03 30.20
N HIS A 168 32.14 -14.54 30.68
CA HIS A 168 30.88 -15.29 30.57
C HIS A 168 30.33 -15.28 29.14
N TYR A 169 30.44 -14.15 28.44
CA TYR A 169 30.00 -14.04 27.05
C TYR A 169 30.89 -14.86 26.11
N ASP A 170 32.20 -14.88 26.32
CA ASP A 170 33.14 -15.69 25.54
C ASP A 170 32.92 -17.20 25.78
N LYS A 171 32.63 -17.62 27.02
CA LYS A 171 32.24 -19.00 27.32
C LYS A 171 30.94 -19.40 26.63
N LEU A 172 29.95 -18.52 26.60
CA LEU A 172 28.67 -18.77 25.94
C LEU A 172 28.84 -18.84 24.41
N LYS A 173 29.60 -17.91 23.82
CA LYS A 173 29.90 -17.88 22.39
C LYS A 173 30.68 -19.12 21.94
N PHE A 174 31.66 -19.55 22.75
CA PHE A 174 32.43 -20.77 22.50
C PHE A 174 31.55 -22.04 22.62
N ALA A 175 30.64 -22.09 23.59
CA ALA A 175 29.70 -23.20 23.74
C ALA A 175 28.74 -23.32 22.55
N VAL A 176 28.20 -22.20 22.07
CA VAL A 176 27.31 -22.15 20.89
C VAL A 176 28.06 -22.59 19.64
N LEU A 177 29.28 -22.09 19.41
CA LEU A 177 30.12 -22.52 18.29
C LEU A 177 30.43 -24.03 18.33
N LYS A 178 30.71 -24.60 19.51
CA LYS A 178 30.95 -26.04 19.65
C LYS A 178 29.72 -26.90 19.34
N ILE A 179 28.52 -26.41 19.68
CA ILE A 179 27.26 -27.10 19.38
C ILE A 179 27.02 -27.11 17.86
N ILE A 180 27.24 -25.98 17.20
CA ILE A 180 27.12 -25.85 15.73
C ILE A 180 28.13 -26.77 15.02
N GLN A 181 29.38 -26.82 15.48
CA GLN A 181 30.41 -27.67 14.88
C GLN A 181 30.07 -29.17 15.00
N ARG A 182 29.61 -29.63 16.18
CA ARG A 182 29.20 -31.03 16.38
C ARG A 182 28.01 -31.45 15.53
N SER A 183 27.15 -30.51 15.16
CA SER A 183 25.99 -30.74 14.29
C SER A 183 26.40 -30.93 12.83
N SER A 184 27.62 -30.51 12.47
CA SER A 184 28.15 -30.55 11.10
C SER A 184 28.97 -31.83 10.82
N ASP A 185 29.48 -32.49 11.87
CA ASP A 185 30.28 -33.72 11.75
C ASP A 185 29.45 -35.01 11.72
N THR A 186 28.13 -34.94 11.90
CA THR A 186 27.20 -36.07 11.68
C THR A 186 26.44 -35.89 10.38
N GLY A 187 27.15 -36.02 9.26
CA GLY A 187 26.56 -36.27 7.96
C GLY A 187 26.15 -37.76 7.83
N PRO A 188 25.04 -38.09 7.14
CA PRO A 188 24.53 -39.45 7.07
C PRO A 188 25.50 -40.36 6.29
N SER A 189 25.80 -41.53 6.87
CA SER A 189 26.37 -42.69 6.16
C SER A 189 25.32 -43.35 5.27
#